data_AF-A0A2M6URF0-F1
#
_entry.id   AF-A0A2M6URF0-F1
#
_cell.length_a   1.000
_cell.length_b   1.000
_cell.length_c   1.000
_cell.angle_alpha   90.00
_cell.angle_beta   90.00
_cell.angle_gamma   90.00
#
_symmetry.space_group_name_H-M   'P 1'
#
loop_
_entity.id
_entity.type
_entity.pdbx_description
1 polymer ?
#
loop_
_entity_poly.entity_id
_entity_poly.type
_entity_poly.pdbx_seq_one_letter_code
_entity_poly.pdbx_strand_id
1 'polypeptide(L)'
;MNTLIEIKEQIIDQETVQTVNACELHAFLEIGKDFSTWIKDRIHQYKFEEGSDFIKTQDLRSPKLGSAKSRAVTAIDYHLTLDMAKELSMVERNEKGRQARRYFIECEKKLKSQSIDYDNDTRFDLPSYWEGMSAGEKALYLLGPIHVRLIDAFRVDEENRKYKSLIKEAKRVLARSVTKAA
;
A
#
# COMPACT_ATOMS: atom_id res chain seq x y z
N MET A 1 12.87 0.93 1.28
CA MET A 1 12.11 0.14 2.28
C MET A 1 11.96 -1.25 1.69
N ASN A 2 12.27 -2.30 2.44
CA ASN A 2 12.06 -3.66 1.95
C ASN A 2 10.58 -4.00 2.09
N THR A 3 9.91 -4.31 0.98
CA THR A 3 8.52 -4.77 0.97
C THR A 3 8.48 -6.19 1.54
N LEU A 4 7.89 -6.36 2.72
CA LEU A 4 7.83 -7.66 3.41
C LEU A 4 6.64 -8.49 2.94
N ILE A 5 5.52 -7.84 2.64
CA ILE A 5 4.26 -8.46 2.20
C ILE A 5 3.75 -7.62 1.04
N GLU A 6 3.43 -8.27 -0.08
CA GLU A 6 2.89 -7.59 -1.26
C GLU A 6 1.41 -7.24 -1.04
N ILE A 7 1.05 -5.98 -1.28
CA ILE A 7 -0.34 -5.49 -1.21
C ILE A 7 -0.81 -5.25 -2.65
N LYS A 8 -1.94 -5.85 -3.02
CA LYS A 8 -2.55 -5.74 -4.35
C LYS A 8 -3.96 -5.21 -4.22
N GLU A 9 -4.40 -4.44 -5.20
CA GLU A 9 -5.81 -4.03 -5.29
C GLU A 9 -6.61 -5.14 -5.96
N GLN A 10 -7.77 -5.47 -5.38
CA GLN A 10 -8.74 -6.41 -5.92
C GLN A 10 -10.14 -5.83 -5.74
N ILE A 11 -11.09 -6.29 -6.57
CA ILE A 11 -12.48 -5.88 -6.45
C ILE A 11 -13.19 -6.88 -5.54
N ILE A 12 -13.66 -6.40 -4.38
CA ILE A 12 -14.47 -7.16 -3.43
C ILE A 12 -15.81 -6.44 -3.32
N ASP A 13 -16.90 -7.14 -3.61
CA ASP A 13 -18.27 -6.60 -3.59
C ASP A 13 -18.44 -5.23 -4.29
N GLN A 14 -17.85 -5.09 -5.49
CA GLN A 14 -17.87 -3.88 -6.32
C GLN A 14 -17.01 -2.70 -5.81
N GLU A 15 -16.29 -2.87 -4.70
CA GLU A 15 -15.34 -1.89 -4.19
C GLU A 15 -13.88 -2.32 -4.45
N THR A 16 -13.01 -1.35 -4.78
CA THR A 16 -11.57 -1.61 -4.90
C THR A 16 -10.94 -1.64 -3.52
N VAL A 17 -10.60 -2.84 -3.05
CA VAL A 17 -10.04 -3.07 -1.72
C VAL A 17 -8.59 -3.51 -1.83
N GLN A 18 -7.76 -3.03 -0.91
CA GLN A 18 -6.39 -3.51 -0.76
C GLN A 18 -6.38 -4.89 -0.11
N THR A 19 -5.70 -5.84 -0.76
CA THR A 19 -5.67 -7.25 -0.40
C THR A 19 -4.25 -7.78 -0.34
N VAL A 20 -4.08 -8.86 0.42
CA VAL A 20 -2.83 -9.60 0.59
C VAL A 20 -3.06 -11.04 0.16
N ASN A 21 -2.08 -11.63 -0.53
CA ASN A 21 -2.15 -13.04 -0.88
C ASN A 21 -1.93 -13.92 0.37
N ALA A 22 -2.89 -14.81 0.66
CA ALA A 22 -2.83 -15.65 1.85
C ALA A 22 -1.67 -16.65 1.84
N CYS A 23 -1.26 -17.16 0.67
CA CYS A 23 -0.13 -18.08 0.53
C CYS A 23 1.18 -17.36 0.89
N GLU A 24 1.35 -16.11 0.43
CA GLU A 24 2.51 -15.29 0.77
C GLU A 24 2.54 -14.95 2.26
N LEU A 25 1.38 -14.60 2.84
CA LEU A 25 1.26 -14.35 4.27
C LEU A 25 1.60 -15.61 5.09
N HIS A 26 1.08 -16.77 4.70
CA HIS A 26 1.38 -18.05 5.36
C HIS A 26 2.88 -18.38 5.32
N ALA A 27 3.51 -18.22 4.15
CA ALA A 27 4.94 -18.42 3.97
C ALA A 27 5.77 -17.45 4.83
N PHE A 28 5.38 -16.17 4.86
CA PHE A 28 6.04 -15.15 5.69
C PHE A 28 5.94 -15.46 7.18
N LEU A 29 4.79 -15.96 7.63
CA LEU A 29 4.54 -16.33 9.02
C LEU A 29 5.22 -17.65 9.42
N GLU A 30 5.84 -18.38 8.48
CA GLU A 30 6.56 -19.64 8.74
C GLU A 30 5.70 -20.67 9.50
N ILE A 31 4.43 -20.77 9.13
CA ILE A 31 3.46 -21.64 9.79
C ILE A 31 3.70 -23.08 9.35
N GLY A 32 3.98 -23.97 10.31
CA GLY A 32 4.30 -25.37 10.02
C GLY A 32 3.12 -26.23 9.54
N LYS A 33 1.89 -25.71 9.60
CA LYS A 33 0.67 -26.38 9.13
C LYS A 33 0.46 -26.11 7.64
N ASP A 34 0.02 -27.12 6.90
CA ASP A 34 -0.31 -26.98 5.47
C ASP A 34 -1.31 -25.84 5.22
N PHE A 35 -1.01 -25.01 4.22
CA PHE A 35 -1.77 -23.80 3.87
C PHE A 35 -3.28 -24.05 3.78
N SER A 36 -3.70 -25.09 3.05
CA SER A 36 -5.12 -25.40 2.82
C SER A 36 -5.88 -25.72 4.11
N THR A 37 -5.23 -26.40 5.05
CA THR A 37 -5.84 -26.72 6.34
C THR A 37 -5.81 -25.51 7.25
N TRP A 38 -4.70 -24.76 7.24
CA TRP A 38 -4.54 -23.54 8.02
C TRP A 38 -5.61 -22.49 7.68
N ILE A 39 -5.77 -22.15 6.40
CA ILE A 39 -6.67 -21.06 5.99
C ILE A 39 -8.13 -21.42 6.28
N LYS A 40 -8.54 -22.67 6.03
CA LYS A 40 -9.90 -23.14 6.32
C LYS A 40 -10.21 -23.10 7.81
N ASP A 41 -9.26 -23.53 8.65
CA ASP A 41 -9.44 -23.53 10.09
C ASP A 41 -9.54 -22.10 10.63
N ARG A 42 -8.73 -21.17 10.11
CA ARG A 42 -8.78 -19.77 10.51
C ARG A 42 -10.07 -19.09 10.09
N ILE A 43 -10.52 -19.31 8.85
CA ILE A 43 -11.83 -18.83 8.36
C ILE A 43 -12.95 -19.31 9.28
N HIS A 44 -12.97 -20.61 9.61
CA HIS A 44 -14.01 -21.16 10.46
C HIS A 44 -13.92 -20.66 11.92
N GLN A 45 -12.72 -20.60 12.49
CA GLN A 45 -12.51 -20.21 13.89
C GLN A 45 -12.88 -18.75 14.16
N TYR A 46 -12.55 -17.86 13.23
CA TYR A 46 -12.79 -16.42 13.36
C TYR A 46 -14.05 -15.94 12.62
N LYS A 47 -14.75 -16.87 11.95
CA LYS A 47 -16.00 -16.62 11.21
C LYS A 47 -15.84 -15.57 10.11
N PHE A 48 -14.73 -15.62 9.38
CA PHE A 48 -14.51 -14.74 8.23
C PHE A 48 -15.48 -15.06 7.09
N GLU A 49 -15.99 -14.03 6.43
CA GLU A 49 -17.00 -14.13 5.38
C GLU A 49 -16.40 -13.92 3.98
N GLU A 50 -16.76 -14.81 3.05
CA GLU A 50 -16.35 -14.68 1.64
C GLU A 50 -17.12 -13.56 0.96
N GLY A 51 -16.41 -12.64 0.30
CA GLY A 51 -16.98 -11.42 -0.28
C GLY A 51 -16.95 -10.20 0.64
N SER A 52 -16.57 -10.37 1.91
CA SER A 52 -16.27 -9.25 2.83
C SER A 52 -14.81 -9.29 3.27
N ASP A 53 -14.38 -10.37 3.92
CA ASP A 53 -13.05 -10.48 4.51
C ASP A 53 -12.01 -11.07 3.54
N PHE A 54 -12.47 -11.84 2.56
CA PHE A 54 -11.60 -12.43 1.55
C PHE A 54 -12.36 -12.86 0.30
N ILE A 55 -11.61 -13.07 -0.78
CA ILE A 55 -12.11 -13.68 -2.02
C ILE A 55 -11.25 -14.91 -2.37
N LYS A 56 -11.88 -15.89 -3.02
CA LYS A 56 -11.19 -17.08 -3.55
C LYS A 56 -11.08 -16.96 -5.06
N THR A 57 -9.87 -17.12 -5.57
CA THR A 57 -9.61 -17.23 -7.01
C THR A 57 -9.21 -18.66 -7.32
N GLN A 58 -9.80 -19.23 -8.38
CA GLN A 58 -9.45 -20.57 -8.83
C GLN A 58 -8.61 -20.46 -10.10
N ASP A 59 -7.32 -20.78 -9.96
CA ASP A 59 -6.40 -20.82 -11.09
C ASP A 59 -6.12 -22.27 -11.48
N LEU A 60 -6.17 -22.54 -12.79
CA LEU A 60 -5.78 -23.82 -13.34
C LEU A 60 -4.25 -23.84 -13.43
N ARG A 61 -3.59 -24.60 -12.53
CA ARG A 61 -2.15 -24.82 -12.66
C ARG A 61 -1.88 -25.89 -13.71
N SER A 62 -0.96 -25.56 -14.62
CA SER A 62 -0.50 -26.46 -15.65
C SER A 62 -0.02 -27.79 -15.04
N PRO A 63 -0.36 -28.93 -15.66
CA PRO A 63 0.07 -30.23 -15.17
C PRO A 63 1.61 -30.31 -15.11
N LYS A 64 2.18 -30.97 -14.09
CA LYS A 64 3.61 -31.26 -14.07
C LYS A 64 3.96 -32.12 -15.29
N LEU A 65 4.78 -31.58 -16.20
CA LEU A 65 5.28 -32.31 -17.36
C LEU A 65 6.12 -33.51 -16.86
N GLY A 66 5.75 -34.74 -17.23
CA GLY A 66 6.51 -35.95 -16.88
C GLY A 66 5.86 -36.92 -15.89
N SER A 67 4.62 -36.70 -15.44
CA SER A 67 3.87 -37.69 -14.63
C SER A 67 2.71 -38.32 -15.42
N ALA A 68 2.60 -39.64 -15.42
CA ALA A 68 1.48 -40.35 -16.04
C ALA A 68 0.12 -40.09 -15.34
N LYS A 69 0.13 -39.46 -14.16
CA LYS A 69 -1.05 -39.01 -13.40
C LYS A 69 -1.22 -37.48 -13.42
N SER A 70 -0.65 -36.80 -14.42
CA SER A 70 -0.71 -35.34 -14.51
C SER A 70 -2.08 -34.87 -14.97
N ARG A 71 -2.97 -34.57 -14.02
CA ARG A 71 -4.21 -33.83 -14.25
C ARG A 71 -3.97 -32.36 -13.94
N ALA A 72 -4.72 -31.47 -14.59
CA ALA A 72 -4.80 -30.07 -14.19
C ALA A 72 -5.24 -30.02 -12.71
N VAL A 73 -4.46 -29.34 -11.88
CA VAL A 73 -4.77 -29.16 -10.47
C VAL A 73 -5.37 -27.78 -10.32
N THR A 74 -6.62 -27.71 -9.90
CA THR A 74 -7.25 -26.44 -9.49
C THR A 74 -6.53 -25.96 -8.23
N ALA A 75 -5.74 -24.90 -8.37
CA ALA A 75 -5.17 -24.19 -7.23
C ALA A 75 -6.18 -23.14 -6.77
N ILE A 76 -6.47 -23.13 -5.48
CA ILE A 76 -7.34 -22.11 -4.88
C ILE A 76 -6.43 -21.12 -4.17
N ASP A 77 -6.37 -19.91 -4.69
CA ASP A 77 -5.69 -18.79 -4.08
C ASP A 77 -6.71 -17.94 -3.31
N TYR A 78 -6.26 -17.39 -2.18
CA TYR A 78 -7.09 -16.58 -1.29
C TYR A 78 -6.48 -15.18 -1.23
N HIS A 79 -7.29 -14.17 -1.55
CA HIS A 79 -6.94 -12.77 -1.35
C HIS A 79 -7.68 -12.25 -0.13
N LEU A 80 -6.93 -11.88 0.90
CA LEU A 80 -7.46 -11.44 2.18
C LEU A 80 -7.50 -9.93 2.22
N THR A 81 -8.52 -9.33 2.83
CA THR A 81 -8.48 -7.90 3.15
C THR A 81 -7.34 -7.59 4.12
N LEU A 82 -6.91 -6.34 4.16
CA LEU A 82 -5.90 -5.89 5.12
C LEU A 82 -6.31 -6.18 6.57
N ASP A 83 -7.60 -6.05 6.90
CA ASP A 83 -8.09 -6.30 8.25
C ASP A 83 -7.98 -7.77 8.63
N MET A 84 -8.43 -8.68 7.76
CA MET A 84 -8.25 -10.12 7.97
C MET A 84 -6.76 -10.49 8.07
N ALA A 85 -5.90 -9.96 7.19
CA ALA A 85 -4.46 -10.23 7.23
C ALA A 85 -3.79 -9.74 8.53
N LYS A 86 -4.20 -8.57 9.03
CA LYS A 86 -3.76 -8.03 10.34
C LYS A 86 -4.19 -8.93 11.49
N GLU A 87 -5.46 -9.36 11.49
CA GLU A 87 -5.98 -10.26 12.52
C GLU A 87 -5.24 -11.60 12.54
N LEU A 88 -5.05 -12.24 11.38
CA LEU A 88 -4.29 -13.50 11.29
C LEU A 88 -2.86 -13.34 11.79
N SER A 89 -2.18 -12.24 11.43
CA SER A 89 -0.83 -11.95 11.91
C SER A 89 -0.76 -11.80 13.43
N MET A 90 -1.84 -11.32 14.06
CA MET A 90 -1.95 -11.20 15.52
C MET A 90 -2.24 -12.53 16.21
N VAL A 91 -3.04 -13.39 15.56
CA VAL A 91 -3.49 -14.68 16.10
C VAL A 91 -2.37 -15.71 16.16
N GLU A 92 -1.46 -15.74 15.18
CA GLU A 92 -0.41 -16.77 15.11
C GLU A 92 0.61 -16.71 16.25
N ARG A 93 0.72 -15.57 16.97
CA ARG A 93 1.60 -15.40 18.15
C ARG A 93 3.08 -15.83 17.94
N ASN A 94 3.57 -15.72 16.71
CA ASN A 94 4.94 -15.99 16.31
C ASN A 94 5.75 -14.67 16.18
N GLU A 95 7.08 -14.77 16.15
CA GLU A 95 7.94 -13.58 15.98
C GLU A 95 7.73 -12.95 14.60
N LYS A 96 7.44 -13.74 13.56
CA LYS A 96 7.09 -13.25 12.23
C LYS A 96 5.76 -12.48 12.22
N GLY A 97 4.74 -12.95 12.93
CA GLY A 97 3.46 -12.25 13.09
C GLY A 97 3.63 -10.94 13.83
N ARG A 98 4.52 -10.89 14.84
CA ARG A 98 4.92 -9.61 15.47
C ARG A 98 5.56 -8.65 14.47
N GLN A 99 6.41 -9.13 13.58
CA GLN A 99 7.01 -8.33 12.51
C GLN A 99 5.96 -7.85 11.50
N ALA A 100 5.07 -8.73 11.02
CA ALA A 100 3.96 -8.37 10.14
C ALA A 100 3.06 -7.29 10.77
N ARG A 101 2.68 -7.46 12.04
CA ARG A 101 1.87 -6.48 12.77
C ARG A 101 2.55 -5.10 12.82
N ARG A 102 3.85 -5.06 13.17
CA ARG A 102 4.61 -3.80 13.18
C ARG A 102 4.69 -3.18 11.79
N TYR A 103 4.91 -4.01 10.77
CA TYR A 103 4.94 -3.58 9.38
C TYR A 103 3.61 -2.93 8.96
N PHE A 104 2.47 -3.56 9.22
CA PHE A 104 1.16 -2.99 8.91
C PHE A 104 0.92 -1.67 9.65
N ILE A 105 1.24 -1.59 10.95
CA ILE A 105 1.13 -0.35 11.74
C ILE A 105 2.03 0.76 11.16
N GLU A 106 3.25 0.43 10.73
CA GLU A 106 4.14 1.41 10.11
C GLU A 106 3.63 1.90 8.76
N CYS A 107 3.04 1.02 7.95
CA CYS A 107 2.40 1.39 6.70
C CYS A 107 1.20 2.33 6.94
N GLU A 108 0.31 1.99 7.90
CA GLU A 108 -0.82 2.84 8.27
C GLU A 108 -0.38 4.20 8.81
N LYS A 109 0.67 4.24 9.66
CA LYS A 109 1.24 5.51 10.15
C LYS A 109 1.82 6.36 9.03
N LYS A 110 2.55 5.76 8.09
CA LYS A 110 3.10 6.47 6.94
C LYS A 110 1.98 7.01 6.05
N LEU A 111 0.97 6.20 5.77
CA LEU A 111 -0.20 6.63 5.01
C LEU A 111 -0.90 7.80 5.71
N LYS A 112 -1.13 7.71 7.02
CA LYS A 112 -1.72 8.79 7.82
C LYS A 112 -0.84 10.05 7.87
N SER A 113 0.48 9.92 7.83
CA SER A 113 1.40 11.07 7.76
C SER A 113 1.49 11.70 6.38
N GLN A 114 1.19 10.93 5.32
CA GLN A 114 1.23 11.36 3.92
C GLN A 114 -0.12 11.86 3.43
N SER A 115 -1.23 11.39 4.00
CA SER A 115 -2.50 12.08 3.93
C SER A 115 -2.31 13.41 4.63
N ILE A 116 -1.92 14.42 3.85
CA ILE A 116 -2.01 15.82 4.26
C ILE A 116 -3.45 15.96 4.73
N ASP A 117 -3.61 16.32 5.99
CA ASP A 117 -4.91 16.50 6.64
C ASP A 117 -5.54 17.78 6.06
N TYR A 118 -5.94 17.72 4.78
CA TYR A 118 -6.54 18.85 4.07
C TYR A 118 -7.83 19.30 4.77
N ASP A 119 -8.51 18.39 5.46
CA ASP A 119 -9.74 18.66 6.22
C ASP A 119 -9.49 19.37 7.56
N ASN A 120 -8.28 19.29 8.15
CA ASN A 120 -7.93 19.98 9.40
C ASN A 120 -6.91 21.12 9.21
N ASP A 121 -6.57 21.50 7.97
CA ASP A 121 -5.70 22.64 7.71
C ASP A 121 -6.44 23.97 7.90
N THR A 122 -6.66 24.32 9.17
CA THR A 122 -7.29 25.58 9.61
C THR A 122 -6.42 26.82 9.34
N ARG A 123 -5.23 26.65 8.74
CA ARG A 123 -4.33 27.76 8.37
C ARG A 123 -4.96 28.72 7.36
N PHE A 124 -6.02 28.30 6.67
CA PHE A 124 -6.72 29.06 5.63
C PHE A 124 -8.15 29.44 6.00
N ASP A 125 -8.60 29.13 7.22
CA ASP A 125 -9.95 29.48 7.65
C ASP A 125 -10.12 30.99 7.76
N LEU A 126 -11.27 31.49 7.29
CA LEU A 126 -11.58 32.90 7.40
C LEU A 126 -11.88 33.25 8.87
N PRO A 127 -11.30 34.32 9.42
CA PRO A 127 -11.62 34.77 10.77
C PRO A 127 -13.11 35.09 10.91
N SER A 128 -13.67 34.91 12.09
CA SER A 128 -15.10 35.15 12.37
C SER A 128 -15.57 36.59 12.07
N TYR A 129 -14.65 37.55 12.04
CA TYR A 129 -14.89 38.96 11.72
C TYR A 129 -14.62 39.33 10.25
N TRP A 130 -14.40 38.35 9.38
CA TRP A 130 -14.07 38.56 7.95
C TRP A 130 -15.02 39.54 7.25
N GLU A 131 -16.33 39.43 7.48
CA GLU A 131 -17.32 40.30 6.83
C GLU A 131 -17.15 41.77 7.20
N GLY A 132 -16.66 42.07 8.40
CA GLY A 132 -16.44 43.44 8.89
C GLY A 132 -15.12 44.09 8.44
N MET A 133 -14.23 43.34 7.78
CA MET A 133 -12.92 43.86 7.35
C MET A 133 -13.01 44.72 6.09
N SER A 134 -12.17 45.75 6.01
CA SER A 134 -11.99 46.54 4.80
C SER A 134 -11.32 45.72 3.68
N ALA A 135 -11.49 46.14 2.43
CA ALA A 135 -10.91 45.44 1.28
C ALA A 135 -9.38 45.30 1.36
N GLY A 136 -8.68 46.30 1.93
CA GLY A 136 -7.23 46.25 2.13
C GLY A 136 -6.80 45.21 3.17
N GLU A 137 -7.54 45.09 4.27
CA GLU A 137 -7.26 44.10 5.32
C GLU A 137 -7.57 42.68 4.83
N LYS A 138 -8.65 42.50 4.07
CA LYS A 138 -9.00 41.23 3.41
C LYS A 138 -7.89 40.78 2.47
N ALA A 139 -7.37 41.70 1.65
CA ALA A 139 -6.26 41.41 0.73
C ALA A 139 -4.97 41.01 1.47
N LEU A 140 -4.64 41.70 2.57
CA LEU A 140 -3.46 41.38 3.38
C LEU A 140 -3.56 39.98 4.00
N TYR A 141 -4.75 39.61 4.50
CA TYR A 141 -5.01 38.29 5.07
C TYR A 141 -4.87 37.18 4.04
N LEU A 142 -5.42 37.34 2.83
CA LEU A 142 -5.31 36.37 1.74
C LEU A 142 -3.89 36.24 1.18
N LEU A 143 -3.10 37.32 1.26
CA LEU A 143 -1.73 37.32 0.73
C LEU A 143 -0.83 36.31 1.45
N GLY A 144 -0.97 36.16 2.77
CA GLY A 144 -0.19 35.20 3.56
C GLY A 144 -0.35 33.75 3.06
N PRO A 145 -1.58 33.21 3.03
CA PRO A 145 -1.92 31.93 2.44
C PRO A 145 -1.37 31.67 1.04
N ILE A 146 -1.61 32.62 0.14
CA ILE A 146 -1.21 32.53 -1.26
C ILE A 146 0.32 32.47 -1.34
N HIS A 147 1.01 33.29 -0.55
CA HIS A 147 2.46 33.31 -0.51
C HIS A 147 3.07 31.98 -0.03
N VAL A 148 2.51 31.35 1.00
CA VAL A 148 2.98 30.04 1.48
C VAL A 148 2.83 28.96 0.41
N ARG A 149 1.66 28.90 -0.26
CA ARG A 149 1.46 27.95 -1.37
C ARG A 149 2.37 28.21 -2.55
N LEU A 150 2.66 29.48 -2.85
CA LEU A 150 3.61 29.84 -3.89
C LEU A 150 5.02 29.32 -3.57
N ILE A 151 5.47 29.47 -2.32
CA ILE A 151 6.77 28.94 -1.86
C ILE A 151 6.82 27.42 -2.01
N ASP A 152 5.79 26.71 -1.56
CA ASP A 152 5.75 25.25 -1.67
C ASP A 152 5.78 24.77 -3.12
N ALA A 153 5.04 25.45 -4.02
CA ALA A 153 5.09 25.17 -5.45
C ALA A 153 6.49 25.35 -6.04
N PHE A 154 7.20 26.43 -5.65
CA PHE A 154 8.57 26.66 -6.10
C PHE A 154 9.55 25.62 -5.56
N ARG A 155 9.38 25.18 -4.31
CA ARG A 155 10.21 24.13 -3.71
C ARG A 155 10.06 22.80 -4.48
N VAL A 156 8.82 22.40 -4.78
CA VAL A 156 8.53 21.20 -5.58
C VAL A 156 9.11 21.32 -6.99
N ASP A 157 9.03 22.49 -7.63
CA ASP A 157 9.66 22.70 -8.94
C ASP A 157 11.20 22.56 -8.87
N GLU A 158 11.84 23.06 -7.82
CA GLU A 158 13.28 22.92 -7.61
C GLU A 158 13.69 21.45 -7.45
N GLU A 159 12.94 20.68 -6.65
CA GLU A 159 13.13 19.24 -6.49
C GLU A 159 12.98 18.51 -7.83
N ASN A 160 11.92 18.82 -8.59
CA ASN A 160 11.69 18.24 -9.91
C ASN A 160 12.84 18.52 -10.90
N ARG A 161 13.45 19.71 -10.84
CA ARG A 161 14.64 20.03 -11.66
C ARG A 161 15.84 19.17 -11.25
N LYS A 162 16.07 18.96 -9.94
CA LYS A 162 17.14 18.08 -9.42
C LYS A 162 16.92 16.62 -9.85
N TYR A 163 15.69 16.13 -9.77
CA TYR A 163 15.37 14.78 -10.26
C TYR A 163 15.65 14.64 -11.76
N LYS A 164 15.25 15.62 -12.58
CA LYS A 164 15.54 15.63 -14.02
C LYS A 164 17.05 15.61 -14.31
N SER A 165 17.87 16.33 -13.54
CA SER A 165 19.33 16.31 -13.73
C SER A 165 19.94 14.97 -13.36
N LEU A 166 19.54 14.38 -12.24
CA LEU A 166 20.00 13.05 -11.81
C LEU A 166 19.65 11.96 -12.83
N ILE A 167 18.43 11.97 -13.35
CA ILE A 167 17.99 11.02 -14.40
C ILE A 167 18.86 11.18 -15.66
N LYS A 168 19.16 12.42 -16.06
CA LYS A 168 20.01 12.70 -17.23
C LYS A 168 21.44 12.18 -17.01
N GLU A 169 21.99 12.35 -15.82
CA GLU A 169 23.31 11.84 -15.45
C GLU A 169 23.35 10.31 -15.43
N ALA A 170 22.37 9.66 -14.79
CA ALA A 170 22.23 8.21 -14.77
C ALA A 170 22.18 7.61 -16.18
N LYS A 171 21.40 8.21 -17.09
CA LYS A 171 21.35 7.81 -18.52
C LYS A 171 22.72 7.92 -19.21
N ARG A 172 23.51 8.97 -18.92
CA ARG A 172 24.86 9.13 -19.47
C ARG A 172 25.84 8.08 -18.95
N VAL A 173 25.78 7.76 -17.66
CA VAL A 173 26.63 6.73 -17.05
C VAL A 173 26.32 5.36 -17.66
N LEU A 174 25.03 5.02 -17.78
CA LEU A 174 24.58 3.79 -18.43
C LEU A 174 25.03 3.69 -19.90
N ALA A 175 24.89 4.77 -20.66
CA ALA A 175 25.35 4.79 -22.06
C ALA A 175 26.87 4.56 -22.15
N ARG A 176 27.66 5.21 -21.28
CA ARG A 176 29.12 5.03 -21.22
C ARG A 176 29.52 3.60 -20.83
N SER A 177 28.81 2.98 -19.88
CA SER A 177 29.10 1.59 -19.50
C SER A 177 28.78 0.61 -20.62
N VAL A 178 27.68 0.83 -21.36
CA VAL A 178 27.32 -0.01 -22.52
C VAL A 178 28.37 0.11 -23.63
N THR A 179 28.82 1.32 -23.97
CA THR A 179 29.87 1.52 -24.98
C THR A 179 31.24 0.97 -24.59
N LYS A 180 31.51 0.76 -23.30
CA LYS A 180 32.76 0.16 -22.81
C LYS A 180 32.71 -1.37 -22.80
N ALA A 181 31.50 -1.95 -22.81
CA ALA A 181 31.29 -3.39 -22.78
C ALA A 181 31.06 -4.01 -24.17
N ALA A 182 30.80 -3.19 -25.19
CA ALA A 182 30.76 -3.57 -26.62
C ALA A 182 32.14 -3.40 -27.26
#